data_AF-A0A9Q4EJN9-F1
#
_entry.id   AF-A0A9Q4EJN9-F1
#
_cell.length_a   1.000
_cell.length_b   1.000
_cell.length_c   1.000
_cell.angle_alpha   90.00
_cell.angle_beta   90.00
_cell.angle_gamma   90.00
#
_symmetry.space_group_name_H-M   'P 1'
#
loop_
_entity.id
_entity.type
_entity.pdbx_description
1 polymer ?
#
loop_
_entity_poly.entity_id
_entity_poly.type
_entity_poly.pdbx_seq_one_letter_code
_entity_poly.pdbx_strand_id
1 'polypeptide(L)'
;MYLISTVLCILLINHLILEYVVIKLSEPKLIECINKIKSVLNGQTTREEVSGWAGTYVYADDSEVEDDRVWDMLILLSGIDLKDSPEAYLHSTDDLNDWIKPYTE
;
A
#
# COMPACT_ATOMS: atom_id res chain seq x y z
N MET A 1 22.69 11.13 -32.94
CA MET A 1 21.33 10.71 -32.56
C MET A 1 21.29 9.80 -31.31
N TYR A 2 22.41 9.53 -30.62
CA TYR A 2 22.43 8.69 -29.40
C TYR A 2 22.35 9.47 -28.09
N LEU A 3 22.87 10.71 -28.06
CA LEU A 3 22.94 11.55 -26.85
C LEU A 3 21.56 11.92 -26.27
N ILE A 4 20.55 12.07 -27.14
CA ILE A 4 19.19 12.43 -26.72
C ILE A 4 18.50 11.25 -26.01
N SER A 5 18.83 10.01 -26.39
CA SER A 5 18.28 8.79 -25.78
C SER A 5 18.82 8.56 -24.37
N THR A 6 20.13 8.76 -24.15
CA THR A 6 20.75 8.61 -22.83
C THR A 6 20.30 9.69 -21.84
N VAL A 7 20.17 10.94 -22.27
CA VAL A 7 19.66 12.03 -21.42
C VAL A 7 18.20 11.78 -21.03
N LEU A 8 17.38 11.30 -21.97
CA LEU A 8 15.98 10.94 -21.70
C LEU A 8 15.86 9.77 -20.70
N CYS A 9 16.69 8.73 -20.85
CA CYS A 9 16.75 7.64 -19.87
C CYS A 9 17.15 8.11 -18.47
N ILE A 10 18.15 8.99 -18.35
CA ILE A 10 18.56 9.52 -17.05
C ILE A 10 17.44 10.35 -16.41
N LEU A 11 16.73 11.16 -17.19
CA LEU A 11 15.58 11.94 -16.69
C LEU A 11 14.43 11.05 -16.23
N LEU A 12 14.13 9.97 -16.96
CA LEU A 12 13.12 8.97 -16.56
C LEU A 12 13.53 8.23 -15.29
N ILE A 13 14.78 7.79 -15.18
CA ILE A 13 15.30 7.13 -13.99
C ILE A 13 15.25 8.09 -12.79
N ASN A 14 15.67 9.34 -12.95
CA ASN A 14 15.63 10.32 -11.87
C ASN A 14 14.20 10.63 -11.43
N HIS A 15 13.24 10.71 -12.37
CA HIS A 15 11.83 10.88 -12.04
C HIS A 15 11.29 9.70 -11.24
N LEU A 16 11.55 8.46 -11.70
CA LEU A 16 11.14 7.24 -11.01
C LEU A 16 11.80 7.11 -9.63
N ILE A 17 13.07 7.53 -9.49
CA ILE A 17 13.77 7.58 -8.20
C ILE A 17 13.15 8.63 -7.29
N LEU A 18 12.83 9.82 -7.80
CA LEU A 18 12.15 10.86 -7.02
C LEU A 18 10.77 10.40 -6.58
N GLU A 19 9.98 9.79 -7.45
CA GLU A 19 8.69 9.21 -7.11
C GLU A 19 8.85 8.12 -6.05
N TYR A 20 9.79 7.19 -6.24
CA TYR A 20 10.08 6.14 -5.26
C TYR A 20 10.50 6.71 -3.89
N VAL A 21 11.36 7.73 -3.88
CA VAL A 21 11.85 8.39 -2.67
C VAL A 21 10.74 9.18 -1.98
N VAL A 22 9.92 9.93 -2.71
CA VAL A 22 8.77 10.68 -2.17
C VAL A 22 7.73 9.74 -1.59
N ILE A 23 7.42 8.63 -2.28
CA ILE A 23 6.49 7.59 -1.79
C ILE A 23 7.03 6.93 -0.52
N LYS A 24 8.35 6.72 -0.44
CA LYS A 24 9.01 6.16 0.75
C LYS A 24 9.10 7.14 1.93
N LEU A 25 9.08 8.45 1.67
CA LEU A 25 9.33 9.50 2.68
C LEU A 25 8.07 10.11 3.32
N SER A 26 6.88 9.92 2.74
CA SER A 26 5.66 10.35 3.43
C SER A 26 5.16 9.23 4.34
N GLU A 27 5.15 9.48 5.65
CA GLU A 27 4.46 8.65 6.61
C GLU A 27 3.00 8.43 6.14
N PRO A 28 2.55 7.17 6.03
CA PRO A 28 1.22 6.88 5.54
C PRO A 28 0.18 7.43 6.51
N LYS A 29 -0.94 7.91 5.97
CA LYS A 29 -2.03 8.40 6.82
C LYS A 29 -3.11 7.35 6.95
N LEU A 30 -3.83 7.39 8.08
CA LEU A 30 -4.95 6.47 8.33
C LEU A 30 -5.99 6.51 7.20
N ILE A 31 -6.27 7.71 6.67
CA ILE A 31 -7.18 7.88 5.54
C ILE A 31 -6.70 7.19 4.26
N GLU A 32 -5.39 7.12 4.03
CA GLU A 32 -4.83 6.40 2.88
C GLU A 32 -5.04 4.90 3.04
N CYS A 33 -4.80 4.36 4.24
CA CYS A 33 -5.06 2.95 4.56
C CYS A 33 -6.55 2.59 4.34
N ILE A 34 -7.47 3.43 4.83
CA ILE A 34 -8.92 3.26 4.62
C ILE A 34 -9.26 3.29 3.13
N ASN A 35 -8.64 4.20 2.37
CA ASN A 35 -8.88 4.29 0.93
C ASN A 35 -8.35 3.06 0.18
N LYS A 36 -7.23 2.45 0.61
CA LYS A 36 -6.77 1.17 0.05
C LYS A 36 -7.82 0.07 0.21
N ILE A 37 -8.42 -0.04 1.40
CA ILE A 37 -9.50 -1.02 1.65
C ILE A 37 -10.72 -0.73 0.77
N LYS A 38 -11.14 0.53 0.67
CA LYS A 38 -12.25 0.93 -0.21
C LYS A 38 -11.97 0.60 -1.68
N SER A 39 -10.74 0.80 -2.15
CA SER A 39 -10.32 0.44 -3.50
C SER A 39 -10.30 -1.07 -3.76
N VAL A 40 -10.05 -1.90 -2.74
CA VAL A 40 -10.21 -3.35 -2.85
C VAL A 40 -11.70 -3.71 -2.96
N LEU A 41 -12.52 -3.15 -2.06
CA LEU A 41 -13.96 -3.41 -2.01
C LEU A 41 -14.70 -3.01 -3.29
N ASN A 42 -14.24 -1.98 -3.98
CA ASN A 42 -14.84 -1.51 -5.22
C ASN A 42 -14.17 -2.10 -6.49
N GLY A 43 -13.19 -2.99 -6.34
CA GLY A 43 -12.48 -3.65 -7.44
C GLY A 43 -11.54 -2.75 -8.24
N GLN A 44 -11.11 -1.61 -7.70
CA GLN A 44 -10.14 -0.70 -8.34
C GLN A 44 -8.68 -1.15 -8.19
N THR A 45 -8.37 -1.95 -7.17
CA THR A 45 -7.03 -2.51 -6.91
C THR A 45 -7.17 -3.93 -6.36
N THR A 46 -6.11 -4.72 -6.42
CA THR A 46 -6.11 -6.08 -5.85
C THR A 46 -5.65 -6.09 -4.40
N ARG A 47 -5.94 -7.19 -3.70
CA ARG A 47 -5.45 -7.38 -2.32
C ARG A 47 -3.93 -7.52 -2.28
N GLU A 48 -3.35 -8.16 -3.28
CA GLU A 48 -1.90 -8.32 -3.44
C GLU A 48 -1.19 -6.98 -3.61
N GLU A 49 -1.74 -6.06 -4.40
CA GLU A 49 -1.19 -4.71 -4.58
C GLU A 49 -1.19 -3.93 -3.26
N VAL A 50 -2.28 -4.04 -2.48
CA VAL A 50 -2.39 -3.38 -1.18
C VAL A 50 -1.46 -4.03 -0.15
N SER A 51 -1.35 -5.35 -0.13
CA SER A 51 -0.42 -6.10 0.71
C SER A 51 1.02 -5.71 0.44
N GLY A 52 1.41 -5.67 -0.84
CA GLY A 52 2.73 -5.22 -1.26
C GLY A 52 3.05 -3.79 -0.82
N TRP A 53 2.09 -2.87 -0.96
CA TRP A 53 2.22 -1.49 -0.48
C TRP A 53 2.37 -1.41 1.04
N ALA A 54 1.53 -2.09 1.82
CA ALA A 54 1.63 -2.07 3.28
C ALA A 54 2.93 -2.72 3.77
N GLY A 55 3.36 -3.80 3.10
CA GLY A 55 4.62 -4.49 3.36
C GLY A 55 5.85 -3.61 3.21
N THR A 56 5.83 -2.55 2.38
CA THR A 56 6.97 -1.63 2.28
C THR A 56 7.25 -0.86 3.57
N TYR A 57 6.24 -0.74 4.44
CA TYR A 57 6.37 -0.14 5.76
C TYR A 57 6.60 -1.22 6.83
N VAL A 58 5.76 -2.26 6.86
CA VAL A 58 5.80 -3.30 7.91
C VAL A 58 7.11 -4.10 7.91
N TYR A 59 7.70 -4.34 6.74
CA TYR A 59 8.94 -5.11 6.61
C TYR A 59 10.19 -4.23 6.46
N ALA A 60 10.07 -2.92 6.66
CA ALA A 60 11.22 -2.03 6.67
C ALA A 60 12.05 -2.24 7.95
N ASP A 61 13.39 -2.24 7.81
CA ASP A 61 14.30 -2.37 8.95
C ASP A 61 14.16 -1.21 9.97
N ASP A 62 13.69 -0.04 9.53
CA ASP A 62 13.51 1.17 10.34
C ASP A 62 12.20 1.86 9.92
N SER A 63 11.07 1.31 10.37
CA SER A 63 9.75 1.89 10.14
C SER A 63 9.51 3.04 11.11
N GLU A 64 9.47 4.28 10.61
CA GLU A 64 9.17 5.50 11.38
C GLU A 64 7.66 5.82 11.46
N VAL A 65 6.76 4.84 11.37
CA VAL A 65 5.32 5.08 11.51
C VAL A 65 5.00 5.29 13.00
N GLU A 66 4.66 6.53 13.39
CA GLU A 66 4.45 6.91 14.79
C GLU A 66 2.98 6.76 15.24
N ASP A 67 2.01 6.92 14.33
CA ASP A 67 0.58 6.74 14.67
C ASP A 67 0.25 5.25 14.79
N ASP A 68 0.05 4.77 16.02
CA ASP A 68 -0.32 3.38 16.34
C ASP A 68 -1.50 2.86 15.51
N ARG A 69 -2.50 3.72 15.21
CA ARG A 69 -3.67 3.31 14.42
C ARG A 69 -3.32 3.06 12.97
N VAL A 70 -2.37 3.83 12.44
CA VAL A 70 -1.82 3.62 11.10
C VAL A 70 -1.00 2.34 11.10
N TRP A 71 -0.15 2.14 12.11
CA TRP A 71 0.67 0.94 12.23
C TRP A 71 -0.19 -0.34 12.30
N ASP A 72 -1.20 -0.37 13.16
CA ASP A 72 -2.13 -1.51 13.29
C ASP A 72 -2.84 -1.80 11.97
N MET A 73 -3.28 -0.75 11.26
CA MET A 73 -3.92 -0.90 9.96
C MET A 73 -2.94 -1.40 8.89
N LEU A 74 -1.69 -0.95 8.89
CA LEU A 74 -0.66 -1.44 7.98
C LEU A 74 -0.35 -2.92 8.22
N ILE A 75 -0.31 -3.38 9.47
CA ILE A 75 -0.16 -4.81 9.79
C ILE A 75 -1.31 -5.61 9.17
N LEU A 76 -2.56 -5.19 9.37
CA LEU A 76 -3.73 -5.85 8.77
C LEU A 76 -3.64 -5.86 7.24
N LEU A 77 -3.29 -4.72 6.65
CA LEU A 77 -3.16 -4.58 5.20
C LEU A 77 -2.04 -5.42 4.61
N SER A 78 -0.93 -5.62 5.35
CA SER A 78 0.17 -6.48 4.91
C SER A 78 -0.18 -7.97 4.86
N GLY A 79 -1.32 -8.35 5.45
CA GLY A 79 -1.88 -9.71 5.38
C GLY A 79 -3.22 -9.79 4.64
N ILE A 80 -3.66 -8.72 3.96
CA ILE A 80 -4.99 -8.67 3.31
C ILE A 80 -5.15 -9.68 2.17
N ASP A 81 -4.04 -10.11 1.58
CA ASP A 81 -3.94 -11.07 0.49
C ASP A 81 -3.78 -12.52 0.96
N LEU A 82 -3.71 -12.77 2.27
CA LEU A 82 -3.63 -14.12 2.81
C LEU A 82 -4.83 -14.94 2.35
N LYS A 83 -4.55 -16.15 1.86
CA LYS A 83 -5.53 -17.10 1.35
C LYS A 83 -5.79 -18.21 2.35
N ASP A 84 -7.07 -18.54 2.55
CA ASP A 84 -7.51 -19.74 3.26
C ASP A 84 -7.54 -20.95 2.33
N SER A 85 -7.81 -20.72 1.04
CA SER A 85 -7.76 -21.73 -0.03
C SER A 85 -7.30 -21.10 -1.35
N PRO A 86 -6.97 -21.88 -2.39
CA PRO A 86 -6.54 -21.31 -3.68
C PRO A 86 -7.55 -20.30 -4.27
N GLU A 87 -8.85 -20.51 -4.01
CA GLU A 87 -9.97 -19.72 -4.52
C GLU A 87 -10.51 -18.66 -3.54
N ALA A 88 -10.10 -18.65 -2.27
CA ALA A 88 -10.67 -17.78 -1.25
C ALA A 88 -9.61 -17.10 -0.36
N TYR A 89 -9.85 -15.81 -0.08
CA TYR A 89 -9.09 -15.07 0.91
C TYR A 89 -9.50 -15.44 2.33
N LEU A 90 -8.54 -15.37 3.25
CA LEU A 90 -8.74 -15.60 4.67
C LEU A 90 -9.76 -14.61 5.28
N HIS A 91 -9.72 -13.36 4.81
CA HIS A 91 -10.64 -12.31 5.25
C HIS A 91 -11.66 -12.01 4.15
N SER A 92 -12.95 -12.10 4.46
CA SER A 92 -14.06 -11.79 3.55
C SER A 92 -14.16 -10.29 3.26
N THR A 93 -15.01 -9.90 2.32
CA THR A 93 -15.31 -8.47 2.10
C THR A 93 -16.06 -7.83 3.26
N ASP A 94 -16.81 -8.62 4.04
CA ASP A 94 -17.51 -8.13 5.23
C ASP A 94 -16.50 -7.80 6.34
N ASP A 95 -15.49 -8.65 6.54
CA ASP A 95 -14.38 -8.37 7.47
C ASP A 95 -13.67 -7.06 7.11
N LEU A 96 -13.43 -6.83 5.82
CA LEU A 96 -12.82 -5.58 5.34
C LEU A 96 -13.69 -4.35 5.65
N ASN A 97 -15.02 -4.46 5.52
CA ASN A 97 -15.93 -3.39 5.91
C ASN A 97 -15.89 -3.15 7.42
N ASP A 98 -15.85 -4.22 8.22
CA ASP A 98 -15.76 -4.13 9.68
C ASP A 98 -14.46 -3.47 10.15
N TRP A 99 -13.34 -3.66 9.44
CA TRP A 99 -12.06 -3.01 9.76
C TRP A 99 -12.10 -1.48 9.62
N ILE A 100 -12.84 -0.97 8.62
CA ILE A 100 -12.91 0.48 8.36
C ILE A 100 -14.10 1.17 9.04
N LYS A 101 -15.09 0.39 9.51
CA LYS A 101 -16.31 0.89 10.15
C LYS A 101 -16.05 1.91 11.26
N PRO A 102 -15.08 1.73 12.19
CA PRO A 102 -14.81 2.69 13.26
C PRO A 102 -14.38 4.09 12.78
N TYR A 103 -14.02 4.24 11.50
CA TYR A 103 -13.48 5.46 10.92
C TYR A 103 -14.40 6.12 9.89
N THR A 104 -15.55 5.51 9.60
CA THR A 104 -16.49 5.96 8.57
C THR A 104 -17.84 6.40 9.11
N GLU A 105 -18.05 6.32 10.43
CA GLU A 105 -19.27 6.73 11.15
C GLU A 105 -19.05 8.01 11.96
#